data_AF-A0A4R6S805-F1
#
_entry.id   AF-A0A4R6S805-F1
#
_cell.length_a   1.000
_cell.length_b   1.000
_cell.length_c   1.000
_cell.angle_alpha   90.00
_cell.angle_beta   90.00
_cell.angle_gamma   90.00
#
_symmetry.space_group_name_H-M   'P 1'
#
loop_
_entity.id
_entity.type
_entity.pdbx_description
1 polymer ?
#
loop_
_entity_poly.entity_id
_entity_poly.type
_entity_poly.pdbx_seq_one_letter_code
_entity_poly.pdbx_strand_id
1 'polypeptide(L)'
;MIVDCETCVVRGDACKDCVITVLLGAPPSVELGSPEQRAIDALADAGLVPRLRLVPAVSSETPGSSTSNAERSPGCGERREPRVS
;
A
#
# COMPACT_ATOMS: atom_id res chain seq x y z
N MET A 1 -16.45 27.61 8.07
CA MET A 1 -15.06 27.70 8.55
C MET A 1 -14.21 28.21 7.38
N ILE A 2 -13.40 29.24 7.58
CA ILE A 2 -12.54 29.84 6.56
C ILE A 2 -11.10 29.70 7.03
N VAL A 3 -10.22 29.21 6.16
CA VAL A 3 -8.80 29.00 6.45
C VAL A 3 -8.01 29.96 5.58
N ASP A 4 -7.24 30.85 6.22
CA ASP A 4 -6.41 31.82 5.52
C ASP A 4 -4.99 31.28 5.34
N CYS A 5 -4.72 30.79 4.13
CA CYS A 5 -3.41 30.30 3.76
C CYS A 5 -2.40 31.45 3.53
N GLU A 6 -2.83 32.69 3.29
CA GLU A 6 -1.93 33.81 3.00
C GLU A 6 -1.15 34.27 4.24
N THR A 7 -1.77 34.21 5.43
CA THR A 7 -1.12 34.58 6.70
C THR A 7 -0.58 33.38 7.48
N CYS A 8 -0.63 32.17 6.91
CA CYS A 8 -0.17 30.96 7.58
C CYS A 8 1.36 30.92 7.68
N VAL A 9 1.90 31.02 8.90
CA VAL A 9 3.36 31.09 9.15
C VAL A 9 4.13 29.83 8.77
N VAL A 10 3.43 28.70 8.61
CA VAL A 10 4.00 27.41 8.18
C VAL A 10 3.65 27.06 6.73
N ARG A 11 3.11 28.02 5.96
CA ARG A 11 2.74 27.84 4.56
C ARG A 11 3.97 27.40 3.76
N GLY A 12 3.79 26.38 2.92
CA GLY A 12 4.88 25.75 2.19
C GLY A 12 5.46 24.58 2.98
N ASP A 13 6.16 24.88 4.08
CA ASP A 13 6.95 23.90 4.83
C ASP A 13 6.11 22.74 5.41
N ALA A 14 4.98 23.07 6.04
CA ALA A 14 4.10 22.09 6.69
C ALA A 14 2.81 21.82 5.90
N CYS A 15 2.62 22.46 4.74
CA CYS A 15 1.36 22.32 3.98
C CYS A 15 1.08 20.87 3.58
N LYS A 16 2.11 20.09 3.24
CA LYS A 16 1.98 18.67 2.85
C LYS A 16 1.43 17.79 3.98
N ASP A 17 1.67 18.17 5.24
CA ASP A 17 1.25 17.43 6.44
C ASP A 17 0.07 18.11 7.15
N CYS A 18 -0.47 19.19 6.58
CA CYS A 18 -1.61 19.91 7.12
C CYS A 18 -2.93 19.19 6.79
N VAL A 19 -3.89 19.20 7.72
CA VAL A 19 -5.23 18.61 7.54
C VAL A 19 -5.98 19.16 6.31
N ILE A 20 -5.64 20.38 5.87
CA ILE A 20 -6.24 21.00 4.68
C ILE A 20 -5.95 20.18 3.41
N THR A 21 -4.80 19.54 3.31
CA THR A 21 -4.48 18.65 2.18
C THR A 21 -5.46 17.48 2.12
N VAL A 22 -5.85 16.93 3.27
CA VAL A 22 -6.87 15.86 3.33
C VAL A 22 -8.24 16.37 2.87
N LEU A 23 -8.61 17.61 3.23
CA LEU A 23 -9.89 18.20 2.85
C LEU A 23 -9.96 18.60 1.37
N LEU A 24 -8.84 19.04 0.79
CA LEU A 24 -8.76 19.44 -0.62
C LEU A 24 -8.57 18.25 -1.57
N GLY A 25 -8.17 17.10 -1.04
CA GLY A 25 -8.04 15.85 -1.78
C GLY A 25 -6.73 15.15 -1.46
N ALA A 26 -6.83 13.90 -1.01
CA ALA A 26 -5.67 13.03 -0.94
C ALA A 26 -5.04 12.85 -2.34
N PRO A 27 -3.72 12.61 -2.43
CA PRO A 27 -3.09 12.25 -3.69
C PRO A 27 -3.85 11.09 -4.36
N PRO A 28 -4.02 11.13 -5.70
CA PRO A 28 -4.96 10.27 -6.41
C PRO A 28 -4.58 8.78 -6.38
N SER A 29 -3.32 8.47 -6.08
CA SER A 29 -2.84 7.10 -5.93
C SER A 29 -2.04 6.94 -4.64
N VAL A 30 -2.34 5.86 -3.92
CA VAL A 30 -1.57 5.38 -2.78
C VAL A 30 -1.14 3.96 -3.12
N GLU A 31 0.15 3.80 -3.39
CA GLU A 31 0.76 2.49 -3.66
C GLU A 31 1.02 1.81 -2.31
N LEU A 32 0.21 0.79 -1.99
CA LEU A 32 0.40 -0.04 -0.81
C LEU A 32 0.87 -1.42 -1.24
N GLY A 33 2.04 -1.82 -0.74
CA GLY A 33 2.50 -3.19 -0.89
C GLY A 33 1.74 -4.15 0.03
N SER A 34 1.97 -5.44 -0.17
CA SER A 34 1.39 -6.47 0.70
C SER A 34 1.75 -6.33 2.19
N PRO A 35 2.96 -5.93 2.62
CA PRO A 35 3.24 -5.77 4.04
C PRO A 35 2.53 -4.56 4.65
N GLU A 36 2.44 -3.44 3.93
CA GLU A 36 1.75 -2.24 4.40
C GLU A 36 0.25 -2.51 4.56
N GLN A 37 -0.36 -3.22 3.61
CA GLN A 37 -1.77 -3.57 3.69
C GLN A 37 -2.06 -4.48 4.90
N ARG A 38 -1.21 -5.48 5.16
CA ARG A 38 -1.32 -6.33 6.35
C ARG A 38 -1.17 -5.53 7.65
N ALA A 39 -0.29 -4.53 7.68
CA ALA A 39 -0.13 -3.68 8.86
C ALA A 39 -1.40 -2.85 9.12
N ILE A 40 -1.99 -2.27 8.07
CA ILE A 40 -3.24 -1.51 8.17
C ILE A 40 -4.39 -2.41 8.63
N ASP A 41 -4.48 -3.64 8.11
CA ASP A 41 -5.50 -4.60 8.52
C ASP A 41 -5.37 -4.95 10.01
N ALA A 42 -4.15 -5.19 10.50
CA ALA A 42 -3.91 -5.46 11.92
C ALA A 42 -4.30 -4.26 12.82
N LEU A 43 -3.99 -3.03 12.38
CA LEU A 43 -4.41 -1.82 13.10
C LEU A 43 -5.93 -1.65 13.10
N ALA A 44 -6.59 -2.03 12.01
CA ALA A 44 -8.05 -1.95 11.88
C ALA A 44 -8.77 -3.06 12.65
N ASP A 45 -8.20 -4.27 12.74
CA ASP A 45 -8.65 -5.34 13.63
C ASP A 45 -8.59 -4.91 15.10
N ALA A 46 -7.55 -4.16 15.48
CA ALA A 46 -7.40 -3.57 16.80
C ALA A 46 -8.31 -2.33 17.04
N GLY A 47 -9.02 -1.85 16.02
CA GLY A 47 -9.90 -0.68 16.12
C GLY A 47 -9.18 0.68 16.18
N LEU A 48 -7.89 0.72 15.83
CA LEU A 48 -7.07 1.95 15.85
C LEU A 48 -7.24 2.79 14.59
N VAL A 49 -7.61 2.17 13.48
CA VAL A 49 -7.86 2.84 12.19
C VAL A 49 -9.10 2.27 11.50
N PRO A 50 -9.77 3.05 10.64
CA PRO A 50 -10.80 2.51 9.75
C PRO A 50 -10.23 1.46 8.79
N ARG A 51 -11.06 0.48 8.43
CA ARG A 51 -10.72 -0.51 7.38
C ARG A 51 -10.42 0.17 6.06
N LEU A 52 -9.46 -0.38 5.33
CA LEU A 52 -9.08 0.10 4.01
C LEU A 52 -10.25 -0.06 3.02
N ARG A 53 -10.69 1.04 2.41
CA ARG A 53 -11.77 1.09 1.40
C ARG A 53 -11.23 1.45 0.01
N LEU A 54 -10.01 1.01 -0.29
CA LEU A 54 -9.43 1.20 -1.61
C LEU A 54 -10.10 0.24 -2.59
N VAL A 55 -10.51 0.76 -3.75
CA VAL A 55 -10.95 -0.06 -4.87
C VAL A 55 -9.69 -0.41 -5.67
N PRO A 56 -9.37 -1.70 -5.89
CA PRO A 56 -8.26 -2.07 -6.74
C PRO A 56 -8.40 -1.39 -8.10
N ALA A 57 -7.35 -0.69 -8.53
CA ALA A 57 -7.30 -0.21 -9.90
C ALA A 57 -7.28 -1.45 -10.80
N VAL A 58 -8.35 -1.67 -11.56
CA VAL A 58 -8.32 -2.65 -12.64
C VAL A 58 -7.44 -2.04 -13.71
N SER A 59 -6.23 -2.57 -13.86
CA SER A 59 -5.42 -2.28 -15.04
C SER A 59 -6.24 -2.74 -16.23
N SER A 60 -6.70 -1.81 -17.08
CA SER A 60 -7.14 -2.17 -18.43
C SER A 60 -5.88 -2.60 -19.18
N GLU A 61 -5.45 -3.84 -18.94
CA GLU A 61 -4.39 -4.50 -19.66
C GLU A 61 -4.81 -4.65 -21.12
N THR A 62 -4.29 -3.78 -21.97
CA THR A 62 -3.81 -4.25 -23.28
C THR A 62 -2.73 -5.30 -22.97
N PRO A 63 -2.89 -6.56 -23.40
CA PRO A 63 -2.01 -7.64 -22.98
C PRO A 63 -0.61 -7.41 -23.56
N GLY A 64 0.37 -7.07 -22.72
CA GLY A 64 1.76 -7.03 -23.13
C GLY A 64 2.69 -6.08 -22.40
N SER A 65 2.77 -6.14 -21.06
CA SER A 65 3.98 -5.65 -20.37
C SER A 65 4.09 -6.14 -18.93
N SER A 66 3.95 -7.45 -18.72
CA SER A 66 4.39 -8.09 -17.48
C SER A 66 5.60 -8.97 -17.79
N THR A 67 6.79 -8.36 -17.83
CA THR A 67 8.02 -9.13 -17.58
C THR A 67 8.06 -9.44 -16.09
N SER A 68 7.35 -10.50 -15.71
CA SER A 68 7.58 -11.22 -14.47
C SER A 68 8.98 -11.82 -14.55
N ASN A 69 9.94 -11.21 -13.86
CA ASN A 69 11.21 -11.85 -13.55
C ASN A 69 10.91 -13.05 -12.64
N ALA A 70 10.74 -14.21 -13.27
CA ALA A 70 10.78 -15.50 -12.60
C ALA A 70 12.23 -15.77 -12.20
N GLU A 71 12.63 -15.31 -11.03
CA GLU A 71 13.82 -15.85 -10.36
C GLU A 71 13.51 -17.25 -9.82
N ARG A 72 13.60 -18.20 -10.76
CA ARG A 72 14.38 -19.45 -10.68
C ARG A 72 14.67 -19.96 -9.24
N SER A 73 13.89 -20.93 -8.80
CA SER A 73 14.35 -21.92 -7.81
C SER A 73 15.16 -23.03 -8.52
N PRO A 74 16.45 -23.24 -8.20
CA PRO A 74 17.10 -24.53 -8.41
C PRO A 74 16.84 -25.43 -7.21
N GLY A 75 16.55 -26.70 -7.48
CA GLY A 75 15.90 -27.61 -6.55
C GLY A 75 16.68 -28.02 -5.29
N CYS A 76 15.89 -28.50 -4.33
CA CYS A 76 16.27 -29.54 -3.38
C CYS A 76 15.09 -30.52 -3.43
N GLY A 77 15.15 -31.61 -4.19
CA GLY A 77 16.00 -32.75 -3.86
C GLY A 77 15.19 -33.69 -2.97
N GLU A 78 14.23 -34.38 -3.58
CA GLU A 78 13.37 -35.39 -2.97
C GLU A 78 14.24 -36.49 -2.34
N ARG A 79 14.48 -36.41 -1.02
CA ARG A 79 15.14 -37.49 -0.28
C ARG A 79 14.06 -38.39 0.30
N ARG A 80 13.84 -39.49 -0.41
CA ARG A 80 13.03 -40.65 -0.02
C ARG A 80 13.34 -41.05 1.44
N GLU A 81 12.30 -41.19 2.23
CA GLU A 81 12.35 -41.76 3.57
C GLU A 81 12.77 -43.25 3.51
N PRO A 82 13.65 -43.73 4.40
CA PRO A 82 13.85 -45.16 4.57
C PRO A 82 12.71 -45.75 5.41
N ARG A 83 11.99 -46.73 4.85
CA ARG A 83 11.10 -47.60 5.65
C ARG A 83 11.93 -48.35 6.68
N VAL A 84 11.57 -48.21 7.95
CA VAL A 84 11.98 -49.10 9.03
C VAL A 84 10.79 -49.97 9.40
N SER A 85 11.07 -51.28 9.46
CA SER A 85 10.25 -52.42 9.91
C SER A 85 9.20 -52.98 8.93
#